data_AF-A0A2M9U2Z3-F1
#
_entry.id   AF-A0A2M9U2Z3-F1
#
_cell.length_a   1.000
_cell.length_b   1.000
_cell.length_c   1.000
_cell.angle_alpha   90.00
_cell.angle_beta   90.00
_cell.angle_gamma   90.00
#
_symmetry.space_group_name_H-M   'P 1'
#
loop_
_entity.id
_entity.type
_entity.pdbx_description
1 polymer ?
#
loop_
_entity_poly.entity_id
_entity_poly.type
_entity_poly.pdbx_seq_one_letter_code
_entity_poly.pdbx_strand_id
1 'polypeptide(L)'
;MNKEIKLGTEEYLEVAQQTLDKTIRLIAKSVNNGLANTKDDVAMSFSLMVGPILDTSNSLLVLSTMGKMRDCYSLSRIIFDHVLNLGYFGAKGEETVKKALQHYHQKAFRDLDRKIEIKDLAFGIGLKDIDKAPISDKLKEALNYFTSNKGFEIRSWTGDNVFKKIEIIRDYYGKEIGMMLVGYKFVFHLPTFI
;
A
#
# COMPACT_ATOMS: atom_id res chain seq x y z
N MET A 1 23.79 14.97 27.29
CA MET A 1 23.02 16.18 26.93
C MET A 1 22.26 15.84 25.66
N ASN A 2 20.95 15.56 25.74
CA ASN A 2 20.15 15.29 24.53
C ASN A 2 20.01 16.60 23.77
N LYS A 3 20.70 16.72 22.62
CA LYS A 3 20.58 17.86 21.74
C LYS A 3 19.18 17.81 21.13
N GLU A 4 18.35 18.80 21.45
CA GLU A 4 16.99 18.89 20.91
C GLU A 4 17.08 19.28 19.43
N ILE A 5 16.80 18.33 18.54
CA ILE A 5 16.84 18.56 17.09
C ILE A 5 15.53 19.26 16.69
N LYS A 6 15.65 20.51 16.23
CA LYS A 6 14.49 21.31 15.82
C LYS A 6 13.94 20.82 14.46
N LEU A 7 12.61 20.68 14.40
CA LEU A 7 11.89 20.36 13.17
C LEU A 7 12.20 21.38 12.05
N GLY A 8 12.33 20.89 10.82
CA GLY A 8 12.56 21.72 9.63
C GLY A 8 14.02 22.14 9.40
N THR A 9 14.97 21.60 10.16
CA THR A 9 16.41 21.79 9.92
C THR A 9 16.98 20.69 9.03
N GLU A 10 18.13 20.95 8.40
CA GLU A 10 18.88 19.92 7.65
C GLU A 10 19.30 18.76 8.56
N GLU A 11 19.74 19.05 9.80
CA GLU A 11 20.06 18.04 10.81
C GLU A 11 18.85 17.12 11.11
N TYR A 12 17.64 17.69 11.18
CA TYR A 12 16.42 16.90 11.33
C TYR A 12 16.14 16.02 10.11
N LEU A 13 16.32 16.58 8.91
CA LEU A 13 16.12 15.82 7.67
C LEU A 13 17.08 14.63 7.58
N GLU A 14 18.36 14.83 7.91
CA GLU A 14 19.35 13.75 7.94
C GLU A 14 18.97 12.64 8.92
N VAL A 15 18.56 13.00 10.14
CA VAL A 15 18.11 12.02 11.14
C VAL A 15 16.84 11.29 10.69
N ALA A 16 15.90 11.99 10.06
CA ALA A 16 14.70 11.38 9.49
C ALA A 16 15.04 10.39 8.36
N GLN A 17 15.97 10.75 7.47
CA GLN A 17 16.46 9.89 6.40
C GLN A 17 17.15 8.63 6.93
N GLN A 18 18.03 8.78 7.93
CA GLN A 18 18.69 7.65 8.59
C GLN A 18 17.70 6.73 9.29
N THR A 19 16.70 7.32 9.96
CA THR A 19 15.62 6.55 10.62
C THR A 19 14.79 5.78 9.60
N LEU A 20 14.49 6.40 8.46
CA LEU A 20 13.76 5.75 7.36
C LEU A 20 14.57 4.60 6.76
N ASP A 21 15.83 4.80 6.39
CA ASP A 21 16.71 3.75 5.86
C ASP A 21 16.80 2.57 6.82
N LYS A 22 17.01 2.83 8.11
CA LYS A 22 17.04 1.79 9.15
C LYS A 22 15.71 1.02 9.21
N THR A 23 14.58 1.73 9.17
CA THR A 23 13.25 1.12 9.20
C THR A 23 13.00 0.23 7.98
N ILE A 24 13.35 0.71 6.78
CA ILE A 24 13.26 -0.06 5.53
C ILE A 24 14.05 -1.36 5.65
N ARG A 25 15.31 -1.29 6.11
CA ARG A 25 16.17 -2.47 6.27
C ARG A 25 15.59 -3.47 7.28
N LEU A 26 15.03 -2.98 8.39
CA LEU A 26 14.40 -3.83 9.40
C LEU A 26 13.16 -4.54 8.85
N ILE A 27 12.29 -3.83 8.15
CA ILE A 27 11.09 -4.42 7.54
C ILE A 27 11.49 -5.45 6.47
N ALA A 28 12.42 -5.09 5.57
CA ALA A 28 12.91 -5.99 4.53
C ALA A 28 13.53 -7.27 5.10
N LYS A 29 14.33 -7.15 6.17
CA LYS A 29 14.91 -8.30 6.88
C LYS A 29 13.82 -9.19 7.49
N SER A 30 12.80 -8.60 8.12
CA SER A 30 11.68 -9.37 8.71
C SER A 30 10.89 -10.13 7.64
N VAL A 31 10.65 -9.51 6.48
CA VAL A 31 9.98 -10.17 5.35
C VAL A 31 10.84 -11.31 4.82
N ASN A 32 12.11 -11.07 4.50
CA ASN A 32 13.00 -12.06 3.89
C ASN A 32 13.32 -13.24 4.82
N ASN A 33 13.47 -12.99 6.13
CA ASN A 33 13.88 -14.02 7.08
C ASN A 33 12.72 -14.78 7.71
N GLY A 34 11.56 -14.13 7.88
CA GLY A 34 10.45 -14.67 8.66
C GLY A 34 9.19 -14.97 7.86
N LEU A 35 8.77 -14.04 7.00
CA LEU A 35 7.44 -14.10 6.37
C LEU A 35 7.46 -14.72 4.96
N ALA A 36 8.57 -14.64 4.22
CA ALA A 36 8.65 -15.20 2.87
C ALA A 36 8.93 -16.72 2.85
N ASN A 37 9.51 -17.27 3.92
CA ASN A 37 9.90 -18.69 4.02
C ASN A 37 8.89 -19.53 4.82
N THR A 38 7.74 -18.96 5.16
CA THR A 38 6.67 -19.64 5.88
C THR A 38 5.81 -20.50 4.94
N LYS A 39 5.22 -21.57 5.48
CA LYS A 39 4.17 -22.35 4.81
C LYS A 39 2.77 -21.79 5.05
N ASP A 40 2.67 -20.72 5.85
CA ASP A 40 1.40 -20.04 6.13
C ASP A 40 1.04 -19.09 4.99
N ASP A 41 -0.06 -19.39 4.30
CA ASP A 41 -0.59 -18.59 3.19
C ASP A 41 -0.89 -17.14 3.62
N VAL A 42 -1.28 -16.93 4.89
CA VAL A 42 -1.56 -15.59 5.43
C VAL A 42 -0.27 -14.79 5.51
N ALA A 43 0.76 -15.30 6.17
CA ALA A 43 2.06 -14.64 6.27
C ALA A 43 2.74 -14.43 4.90
N MET A 44 2.58 -15.35 3.95
CA MET A 44 3.03 -15.15 2.57
C MET A 44 2.27 -13.99 1.90
N SER A 45 0.95 -13.90 2.09
CA SER A 45 0.13 -12.79 1.59
C SER A 45 0.57 -11.45 2.17
N PHE A 46 0.89 -11.39 3.47
CA PHE A 46 1.47 -10.20 4.10
C PHE A 46 2.80 -9.80 3.47
N SER A 47 3.69 -10.76 3.20
CA SER A 47 4.98 -10.49 2.55
C SER A 47 4.82 -9.79 1.20
N LEU A 48 3.88 -10.28 0.38
CA LEU A 48 3.60 -9.69 -0.94
C LEU A 48 3.05 -8.26 -0.81
N MET A 49 2.20 -8.01 0.19
CA MET A 49 1.60 -6.70 0.42
C MET A 49 2.58 -5.67 1.02
N VAL A 50 3.68 -6.11 1.63
CA VAL A 50 4.73 -5.22 2.18
C VAL A 50 5.66 -4.70 1.09
N GLY A 51 5.84 -5.41 -0.02
CA GLY A 51 6.73 -5.00 -1.13
C GLY A 51 6.52 -3.55 -1.59
N PRO A 52 5.28 -3.14 -1.95
CA PRO A 52 5.00 -1.76 -2.33
C PRO A 52 5.36 -0.70 -1.28
N ILE A 53 5.26 -1.04 0.02
CA ILE A 53 5.66 -0.15 1.11
C ILE A 53 7.18 0.06 1.07
N LEU A 54 7.95 -1.01 0.89
CA LEU A 54 9.42 -0.96 0.81
C LEU A 54 9.87 -0.16 -0.43
N ASP A 55 9.32 -0.45 -1.61
CA ASP A 55 9.70 0.21 -2.86
C ASP A 55 9.38 1.71 -2.84
N THR A 56 8.19 2.06 -2.32
CA THR A 56 7.77 3.47 -2.19
C THR A 56 8.61 4.20 -1.15
N SER A 57 8.96 3.53 -0.04
CA SER A 57 9.82 4.11 1.00
C SER A 57 11.26 4.34 0.51
N ASN A 58 11.81 3.42 -0.28
CA ASN A 58 13.10 3.60 -0.94
C ASN A 58 13.07 4.79 -1.92
N SER A 59 12.01 4.90 -2.72
CA SER A 59 11.82 6.03 -3.63
C SER A 59 11.73 7.36 -2.87
N LEU A 60 11.01 7.38 -1.74
CA LEU A 60 10.92 8.55 -0.86
C LEU A 60 12.30 8.92 -0.29
N LEU A 61 13.08 7.94 0.17
CA LEU A 61 14.43 8.17 0.67
C LEU A 61 15.30 8.84 -0.39
N VAL A 62 15.34 8.30 -1.61
CA VAL A 62 16.11 8.89 -2.74
C VAL A 62 15.64 10.31 -3.05
N LEU A 63 14.33 10.55 -3.15
CA LEU A 63 13.82 11.88 -3.47
C LEU A 63 14.06 12.90 -2.35
N SER A 64 14.08 12.44 -1.09
CA SER A 64 14.35 13.30 0.05
C SER A 64 15.80 13.79 0.06
N THR A 65 16.77 12.97 -0.36
CA THR A 65 18.18 13.40 -0.47
C THR A 65 18.40 14.37 -1.63
N MET A 66 17.52 14.34 -2.64
CA MET A 66 17.49 15.30 -3.75
C MET A 66 16.69 16.57 -3.46
N GLY A 67 16.16 16.74 -2.23
CA GLY A 67 15.36 17.91 -1.85
C GLY A 67 13.96 17.96 -2.50
N LYS A 68 13.46 16.86 -3.07
CA LYS A 68 12.17 16.80 -3.77
C LYS A 68 11.00 16.60 -2.80
N MET A 69 10.82 17.54 -1.87
CA MET A 69 9.89 17.41 -0.74
C MET A 69 8.41 17.28 -1.16
N ARG A 70 8.02 17.94 -2.26
CA ARG A 70 6.66 17.81 -2.82
C ARG A 70 6.34 16.38 -3.25
N ASP A 71 7.30 15.72 -3.89
CA ASP A 71 7.16 14.33 -4.34
C ASP A 71 7.20 13.39 -3.14
N CYS A 72 8.07 13.66 -2.16
CA CYS A 72 8.11 12.93 -0.89
C CYS A 72 6.76 12.97 -0.16
N TYR A 73 6.07 14.12 -0.17
CA TYR A 73 4.73 14.25 0.41
C TYR A 73 3.69 13.41 -0.34
N SER A 74 3.78 13.32 -1.67
CA SER A 74 2.90 12.47 -2.48
C SER A 74 3.14 10.98 -2.21
N LEU A 75 4.41 10.55 -2.13
CA LEU A 75 4.78 9.17 -1.81
C LEU A 75 4.39 8.78 -0.38
N SER A 76 4.49 9.72 0.56
CA SER A 76 4.03 9.56 1.94
C SER A 76 2.57 9.09 1.97
N ARG A 77 1.67 9.76 1.24
CA ARG A 77 0.25 9.37 1.17
C ARG A 77 0.05 7.92 0.71
N ILE A 78 0.81 7.50 -0.31
CA ILE A 78 0.77 6.14 -0.85
C ILE A 78 1.22 5.13 0.22
N ILE A 79 2.32 5.41 0.92
CA ILE A 79 2.82 4.57 2.01
C ILE A 79 1.75 4.40 3.10
N PHE A 80 1.09 5.50 3.49
CA PHE A 80 0.03 5.43 4.49
C PHE A 80 -1.15 4.57 4.07
N ASP A 81 -1.63 4.71 2.83
CA ASP A 81 -2.74 3.91 2.35
C ASP A 81 -2.39 2.41 2.36
N HIS A 82 -1.15 2.06 2.02
CA HIS A 82 -0.66 0.68 2.11
C HIS A 82 -0.56 0.18 3.55
N VAL A 83 0.05 0.97 4.46
CA VAL A 83 0.17 0.62 5.89
C VAL A 83 -1.21 0.48 6.54
N LEU A 84 -2.14 1.39 6.25
CA LEU A 84 -3.51 1.36 6.74
C LEU A 84 -4.22 0.07 6.29
N ASN A 85 -4.11 -0.28 5.00
CA ASN A 85 -4.70 -1.50 4.49
C ASN A 85 -4.07 -2.75 5.11
N LEU A 86 -2.74 -2.79 5.25
CA LEU A 86 -2.04 -3.91 5.86
C LEU A 86 -2.47 -4.14 7.32
N GLY A 87 -2.51 -3.06 8.12
CA GLY A 87 -2.99 -3.11 9.49
C GLY A 87 -4.46 -3.53 9.57
N TYR A 88 -5.31 -3.01 8.68
CA TYR A 88 -6.72 -3.36 8.63
C TYR A 88 -6.94 -4.85 8.31
N PHE A 89 -6.21 -5.40 7.33
CA PHE A 89 -6.29 -6.82 6.99
C PHE A 89 -5.82 -7.70 8.16
N GLY A 90 -4.74 -7.29 8.85
CA GLY A 90 -4.25 -7.98 10.04
C GLY A 90 -5.26 -8.00 11.19
N ALA A 91 -5.92 -6.87 11.45
CA ALA A 91 -6.93 -6.77 12.50
C ALA A 91 -8.22 -7.55 12.19
N LYS A 92 -8.61 -7.66 10.92
CA LYS A 92 -9.82 -8.42 10.50
C LYS A 92 -9.59 -9.92 10.38
N GLY A 93 -8.34 -10.36 10.21
CA GLY A 93 -7.96 -11.75 10.14
C GLY A 93 -7.95 -12.37 8.73
N GLU A 94 -7.68 -13.67 8.71
CA GLU A 94 -7.29 -14.46 7.54
C GLU A 94 -8.21 -14.30 6.32
N GLU A 95 -9.54 -14.34 6.51
CA GLU A 95 -10.49 -14.22 5.39
C GLU A 95 -10.36 -12.88 4.66
N THR A 96 -10.05 -11.80 5.39
CA THR A 96 -9.84 -10.48 4.77
C THR A 96 -8.50 -10.42 4.05
N VAL A 97 -7.47 -11.10 4.58
CA VAL A 97 -6.15 -11.21 3.94
C VAL A 97 -6.23 -11.98 2.63
N LYS A 98 -6.94 -13.11 2.59
CA LYS A 98 -7.18 -13.88 1.37
C LYS A 98 -7.92 -13.05 0.31
N LYS A 99 -8.96 -12.32 0.72
CA LYS A 99 -9.68 -11.39 -0.17
C LYS A 99 -8.78 -10.28 -0.70
N ALA A 100 -7.90 -9.72 0.14
CA ALA A 100 -6.93 -8.71 -0.28
C ALA A 100 -5.96 -9.25 -1.34
N LEU A 101 -5.47 -10.49 -1.17
CA LEU A 101 -4.60 -11.14 -2.15
C LEU A 101 -5.33 -11.39 -3.48
N GLN A 102 -6.58 -11.86 -3.43
CA GLN A 102 -7.40 -12.04 -4.63
C GLN A 102 -7.58 -10.72 -5.40
N HIS A 103 -7.88 -9.63 -4.67
CA HIS A 103 -7.98 -8.29 -5.26
C HIS A 103 -6.64 -7.85 -5.89
N TYR A 104 -5.52 -8.12 -5.22
CA TYR A 104 -4.20 -7.78 -5.75
C TYR A 104 -3.88 -8.53 -7.05
N HIS A 105 -4.16 -9.83 -7.13
CA HIS A 105 -3.97 -10.61 -8.35
C HIS A 105 -4.87 -10.13 -9.50
N GLN A 106 -6.13 -9.83 -9.19
CA GLN A 106 -7.06 -9.28 -10.16
C GLN A 106 -6.56 -7.93 -10.71
N LYS A 107 -6.05 -7.06 -9.84
CA LYS A 107 -5.49 -5.77 -10.24
C LYS A 107 -4.24 -5.94 -11.10
N ALA A 108 -3.32 -6.81 -10.70
CA ALA A 108 -2.11 -7.10 -11.46
C ALA A 108 -2.44 -7.62 -12.87
N PHE A 109 -3.45 -8.50 -12.99
CA PHE A 109 -3.93 -8.97 -14.28
C PHE A 109 -4.54 -7.84 -15.12
N ARG A 110 -5.37 -6.97 -14.53
CA ARG A 110 -5.93 -5.80 -15.22
C ARG A 110 -4.86 -4.80 -15.66
N ASP A 111 -3.81 -4.62 -14.87
CA ASP A 111 -2.67 -3.76 -15.24
C ASP A 111 -1.90 -4.34 -16.44
N LEU A 112 -1.90 -5.67 -16.64
CA LEU A 112 -1.34 -6.35 -17.81
C LEU A 112 -2.24 -6.31 -19.06
N ASP A 113 -3.55 -6.08 -18.91
CA ASP A 113 -4.53 -5.93 -20.00
C ASP A 113 -5.10 -4.50 -20.05
N ARG A 114 -4.25 -3.50 -19.77
CA ARG A 114 -4.72 -2.13 -19.56
C ARG A 114 -5.10 -1.48 -20.88
N LYS A 115 -6.41 -1.33 -21.11
CA LYS A 115 -7.00 -0.65 -22.26
C LYS A 115 -7.78 0.58 -21.82
N ILE A 116 -7.66 1.66 -22.58
CA ILE A 116 -8.42 2.90 -22.43
C ILE A 116 -9.18 3.12 -23.73
N GLU A 117 -10.51 3.18 -23.63
CA GLU A 117 -11.39 3.52 -24.73
C GLU A 117 -12.16 4.79 -24.36
N ILE A 118 -11.99 5.85 -25.16
CA ILE A 118 -12.70 7.12 -25.04
C ILE A 118 -13.25 7.47 -26.42
N LYS A 119 -14.55 7.21 -26.63
CA LYS A 119 -15.23 7.38 -27.93
C LYS A 119 -14.50 6.62 -29.05
N ASP A 120 -13.87 7.34 -29.97
CA ASP A 120 -13.11 6.87 -31.12
C ASP A 120 -11.62 6.63 -30.81
N LEU A 121 -11.17 6.94 -29.59
CA LEU A 121 -9.80 6.73 -29.14
C LEU A 121 -9.69 5.43 -28.34
N ALA A 122 -8.99 4.45 -28.89
CA ALA A 122 -8.61 3.24 -28.17
C ALA A 122 -7.08 3.19 -28.03
N PHE A 123 -6.58 3.05 -26.81
CA PHE A 123 -5.17 2.88 -26.50
C PHE A 123 -5.00 1.77 -25.48
N GLY A 124 -4.17 0.77 -25.78
CA GLY A 124 -3.92 -0.35 -24.90
C GLY A 124 -2.43 -0.59 -24.70
N ILE A 125 -2.04 -0.82 -23.45
CA ILE A 125 -0.75 -1.41 -23.11
C ILE A 125 -1.08 -2.78 -22.53
N GLY A 126 -0.78 -3.84 -23.28
CA GLY A 126 -0.96 -5.19 -22.79
C GLY A 126 -0.09 -6.19 -23.52
N LEU A 127 0.10 -7.35 -22.89
CA LEU A 127 0.73 -8.48 -23.56
C LEU A 127 -0.11 -8.86 -24.77
N LYS A 128 0.54 -9.00 -25.93
CA LYS A 128 -0.12 -9.48 -27.15
C LYS A 128 -0.77 -10.84 -26.83
N ASP A 129 -2.04 -11.01 -27.21
CA ASP A 129 -2.81 -12.23 -26.98
C ASP A 129 -3.10 -12.57 -25.50
N ILE A 130 -3.06 -11.60 -24.55
CA ILE A 130 -3.43 -11.84 -23.15
C ILE A 130 -4.89 -12.31 -22.97
N ASP A 131 -5.76 -11.92 -23.89
CA ASP A 131 -7.14 -12.38 -24.05
C ASP A 131 -7.24 -13.86 -24.42
N LYS A 132 -6.17 -14.45 -24.96
CA LYS A 132 -6.05 -15.87 -25.29
C LYS A 132 -5.27 -16.67 -24.24
N ALA A 133 -4.68 -16.00 -23.25
CA ALA A 133 -3.97 -16.67 -22.18
C ALA A 133 -4.96 -17.50 -21.34
N PRO A 134 -4.63 -18.76 -20.99
CA PRO A 134 -5.49 -19.55 -20.11
C PRO A 134 -5.57 -18.87 -18.74
N ILE A 135 -6.74 -18.32 -18.42
CA ILE A 135 -7.03 -17.71 -17.12
C ILE A 135 -7.50 -18.82 -16.17
N SER A 136 -6.87 -18.92 -15.00
CA SER A 136 -7.30 -19.86 -13.96
C SER A 136 -8.70 -19.53 -13.44
N ASP A 137 -9.45 -20.53 -12.99
CA ASP A 137 -10.82 -20.30 -12.50
C ASP A 137 -10.85 -19.39 -11.27
N LYS A 138 -9.84 -19.48 -10.40
CA LYS A 138 -9.66 -18.54 -9.28
C LYS A 138 -9.52 -17.09 -9.72
N LEU A 139 -8.79 -16.83 -10.82
CA LEU A 139 -8.64 -15.47 -11.35
C LEU A 139 -9.92 -14.99 -12.04
N LYS A 140 -10.67 -15.87 -12.72
CA LYS A 140 -12.00 -15.54 -13.26
C LYS A 140 -12.98 -15.18 -12.15
N GLU A 141 -13.01 -15.96 -11.07
CA GLU A 141 -13.84 -15.68 -9.88
C GLU A 141 -13.50 -14.32 -9.28
N ALA A 142 -12.20 -14.03 -9.09
CA ALA A 142 -11.75 -12.74 -8.58
C ALA A 142 -12.13 -11.58 -9.53
N LEU A 143 -11.98 -11.75 -10.84
CA LEU A 143 -12.40 -10.77 -11.84
C LEU A 143 -13.90 -10.47 -11.75
N ASN A 144 -14.73 -11.50 -11.65
CA ASN A 144 -16.18 -11.33 -11.50
C ASN A 144 -16.56 -10.64 -10.19
N TYR A 145 -15.91 -11.01 -9.09
CA TYR A 145 -16.22 -10.45 -7.76
C TYR A 145 -15.82 -8.98 -7.63
N PHE A 146 -14.68 -8.57 -8.20
CA PHE A 146 -14.15 -7.20 -8.12
C PHE A 146 -14.51 -6.34 -9.34
N THR A 147 -15.45 -6.78 -10.19
CA THR A 147 -15.92 -6.02 -11.35
C THR A 147 -17.41 -5.73 -11.21
N SER A 148 -17.80 -4.48 -11.37
CA SER A 148 -19.20 -4.07 -11.40
C SER A 148 -19.91 -4.60 -12.64
N ASN A 149 -21.24 -4.63 -12.62
CA ASN A 149 -22.07 -5.01 -13.78
C ASN A 149 -21.81 -4.15 -15.03
N LYS A 150 -21.15 -3.00 -14.88
CA LYS A 150 -20.76 -2.08 -15.96
C LYS A 150 -19.31 -2.29 -16.44
N GLY A 151 -18.61 -3.32 -15.97
CA GLY A 151 -17.21 -3.61 -16.32
C GLY A 151 -16.15 -2.85 -15.51
N PHE A 152 -16.54 -1.88 -14.69
CA PHE A 152 -15.60 -1.09 -13.87
C PHE A 152 -15.10 -1.84 -12.65
N GLU A 153 -13.85 -1.57 -12.25
CA GLU A 153 -13.25 -2.10 -11.02
C GLU A 153 -14.02 -1.60 -9.78
N ILE A 154 -14.32 -2.50 -8.83
CA ILE A 154 -14.88 -2.14 -7.53
C ILE A 154 -13.72 -1.77 -6.59
N ARG A 155 -13.35 -0.47 -6.59
CA ARG A 155 -12.22 0.03 -5.80
C ARG A 155 -12.45 0.06 -4.28
N SER A 156 -13.70 0.15 -3.84
CA SER A 156 -14.08 0.22 -2.41
C SER A 156 -14.56 -1.13 -1.87
N TRP A 157 -13.90 -2.22 -2.25
CA TRP A 157 -14.34 -3.59 -1.95
C TRP A 157 -14.30 -3.94 -0.45
N THR A 158 -13.55 -3.19 0.37
CA THR A 158 -13.50 -3.42 1.82
C THR A 158 -14.75 -2.95 2.56
N GLY A 159 -15.60 -2.11 1.95
CA GLY A 159 -16.80 -1.52 2.57
C GLY A 159 -16.53 -0.47 3.67
N ASP A 160 -15.42 -0.59 4.39
CA ASP A 160 -15.01 0.32 5.46
C ASP A 160 -14.24 1.54 4.93
N ASN A 161 -14.63 2.73 5.40
CA ASN A 161 -13.91 3.98 5.13
C ASN A 161 -12.62 4.10 5.99
N VAL A 162 -11.79 5.10 5.68
CA VAL A 162 -10.49 5.30 6.35
C VAL A 162 -10.61 5.40 7.88
N PHE A 163 -11.59 6.12 8.40
CA PHE A 163 -11.77 6.27 9.86
C PHE A 163 -12.18 4.95 10.51
N LYS A 164 -13.07 4.19 9.86
CA LYS A 164 -13.47 2.88 10.37
C LYS A 164 -12.30 1.89 10.36
N LYS A 165 -11.44 1.93 9.35
CA LYS A 165 -10.20 1.14 9.32
C LYS A 165 -9.28 1.49 10.49
N ILE A 166 -9.08 2.78 10.77
CA ILE A 166 -8.26 3.24 11.91
C ILE A 166 -8.86 2.77 13.24
N GLU A 167 -10.18 2.86 13.41
CA GLU A 167 -10.88 2.37 14.61
C GLU A 167 -10.63 0.88 14.84
N ILE A 168 -10.79 0.06 13.80
CA ILE A 168 -10.55 -1.39 13.88
C ILE A 168 -9.10 -1.71 14.22
N ILE A 169 -8.14 -1.00 13.61
CA ILE A 169 -6.71 -1.16 13.92
C ILE A 169 -6.42 -0.76 15.35
N ARG A 170 -6.98 0.36 15.83
CA ARG A 170 -6.83 0.84 17.21
C ARG A 170 -7.37 -0.20 18.20
N ASP A 171 -8.54 -0.75 17.93
CA ASP A 171 -9.18 -1.70 18.85
C ASP A 171 -8.40 -3.01 18.92
N TYR A 172 -7.74 -3.41 17.83
CA TYR A 172 -6.94 -4.64 17.77
C TYR A 172 -5.49 -4.46 18.28
N TYR A 173 -4.78 -3.44 17.80
CA TYR A 173 -3.35 -3.22 18.07
C TYR A 173 -3.06 -2.20 19.18
N GLY A 174 -4.09 -1.52 19.68
CA GLY A 174 -3.99 -0.56 20.77
C GLY A 174 -4.05 0.90 20.36
N LYS A 175 -4.28 1.75 21.37
CA LYS A 175 -4.53 3.19 21.21
C LYS A 175 -3.35 3.93 20.57
N GLU A 176 -2.12 3.54 20.87
CA GLU A 176 -0.91 4.19 20.38
C GLU A 176 -0.80 4.12 18.86
N ILE A 177 -0.99 2.93 18.28
CA ILE A 177 -1.00 2.73 16.82
C ILE A 177 -2.15 3.52 16.17
N GLY A 178 -3.33 3.49 16.79
CA GLY A 178 -4.47 4.30 16.34
C GLY A 178 -4.14 5.80 16.29
N MET A 179 -3.50 6.33 17.33
CA MET A 179 -3.08 7.73 17.39
C MET A 179 -2.03 8.09 16.34
N MET A 180 -1.06 7.20 16.07
CA MET A 180 -0.09 7.41 14.99
C MET A 180 -0.76 7.54 13.62
N LEU A 181 -1.75 6.67 13.33
CA LEU A 181 -2.49 6.71 12.06
C LEU A 181 -3.37 7.97 11.94
N VAL A 182 -4.03 8.39 13.02
CA VAL A 182 -4.79 9.66 13.04
C VAL A 182 -3.87 10.85 12.82
N GLY A 183 -2.74 10.92 13.53
CA GLY A 183 -1.76 11.98 13.37
C GLY A 183 -1.23 12.06 11.94
N TYR A 184 -0.93 10.90 11.34
CA TYR A 184 -0.52 10.84 9.95
C TYR A 184 -1.60 11.36 9.00
N LYS A 185 -2.85 10.89 9.17
CA LYS A 185 -3.98 11.33 8.34
C LYS A 185 -4.17 12.85 8.44
N PHE A 186 -4.02 13.41 9.63
CA PHE A 186 -4.10 14.85 9.87
C PHE A 186 -3.02 15.61 9.08
N VAL A 187 -1.76 15.19 9.16
CA VAL A 187 -0.62 15.87 8.52
C VAL A 187 -0.65 15.75 7.00
N PHE A 188 -0.93 14.56 6.47
CA PHE A 188 -0.72 14.26 5.06
C PHE A 188 -1.99 14.24 4.22
N HIS A 189 -3.19 14.23 4.79
CA HIS A 189 -4.42 14.08 4.00
C HIS A 189 -5.51 15.11 4.26
N LEU A 190 -5.36 15.96 5.27
CA LEU A 190 -6.13 17.19 5.29
C LEU A 190 -5.51 18.17 4.29
N PRO A 191 -6.31 19.03 3.65
CA PRO A 191 -5.79 20.09 2.80
C PRO A 191 -5.04 21.09 3.68
N THR A 192 -3.78 20.79 3.97
CA THR A 192 -2.81 21.76 4.43
C THR A 192 -2.33 22.51 3.20
N PHE A 193 -2.66 23.80 3.15
CA PHE A 193 -2.14 24.73 2.17
C PHE A 193 -0.61 24.74 2.28
N ILE A 194 0.07 24.01 1.39
CA ILE A 194 1.49 24.20 1.07
C ILE A 194 1.58 24.46 -0.42
#